data_AF-A0A1H7DAK3-F1
#
_entry.id   AF-A0A1H7DAK3-F1
#
_cell.length_a   1.000
_cell.length_b   1.000
_cell.length_c   1.000
_cell.angle_alpha   90.00
_cell.angle_beta   90.00
_cell.angle_gamma   90.00
#
_symmetry.space_group_name_H-M   'P 1'
#
loop_
_entity.id
_entity.type
_entity.pdbx_description
1 polymer ?
#
loop_
_entity_poly.entity_id
_entity_poly.type
_entity_poly.pdbx_seq_one_letter_code
_entity_poly.pdbx_strand_id
1 'polypeptide(L)'
;MRETSGQQSVQAARERLSAGGAEFLGLLTRLLRRPRRGDRRLPLIWLVRATDTVDTDTVATDTVATRAVAAGALATGSVAAGPVPTVTVATGTVDPMVMLRRFLGQGPRRRVPHATLDFAAQPSNFDIPMALRDLHRQLSLEAFGMARLRFQHYPLADWLMHQGLSYGIDADDSRSTLVGRLRDRRGRGAAGEAAPTGSDAVSLVTQVLLWLVRRVVPGAVFRMAVSGRVPVVGRQYRWFMRQQYLAPRQSVTFLGFAERLTAGWRDGEQPDQVNKLLLHAFLEDLRQAYRRRLWRPADWRRTAYPMLLLDNVEPGTVGHVLVRLLNDVRNETGRNDPLLVVAVAGQPPPELPEPHPLTDADEAFTEWSEALPEMRRLRRAAAWLMVLRPDPAESGPPPRGGVRAFAAPAPPWWSRRFLPAALCLVLVAAGGLWAGTRWAPDCRPSLTDRVAVRVIEGECVGYSDSAAQVFNDDPGQGRLRAVQQRIFAQNPPSGCGRTATIASRTSPWSTWAR
;
A
#
# COMPACT_ATOMS: atom_id res chain seq x y z
N MET A 1 -40.54 11.02 -39.61
CA MET A 1 -39.94 11.15 -38.27
C MET A 1 -38.80 10.14 -38.15
N ARG A 2 -37.62 10.55 -38.64
CA ARG A 2 -36.33 9.85 -38.63
C ARG A 2 -35.34 10.89 -38.10
N GLU A 3 -34.51 10.52 -37.13
CA GLU A 3 -33.14 11.02 -36.86
C GLU A 3 -32.76 10.83 -35.39
N THR A 4 -32.24 9.64 -35.06
CA THR A 4 -31.38 9.42 -33.87
C THR A 4 -30.44 8.24 -34.18
N SER A 5 -29.51 8.41 -35.11
CA SER A 5 -28.48 7.38 -35.39
C SER A 5 -27.10 7.96 -35.73
N GLY A 6 -26.91 9.28 -35.65
CA GLY A 6 -25.67 9.94 -36.08
C GLY A 6 -24.60 10.15 -35.00
N GLN A 7 -24.89 9.94 -33.71
CA GLN A 7 -24.01 10.43 -32.63
C GLN A 7 -23.08 9.37 -32.00
N GLN A 8 -23.19 8.09 -32.36
CA GLN A 8 -22.32 7.04 -31.80
C GLN A 8 -21.09 6.72 -32.65
N SER A 9 -20.99 7.20 -33.89
CA SER A 9 -19.85 6.92 -34.78
C SER A 9 -18.67 7.90 -34.61
N VAL A 10 -18.88 9.04 -33.93
CA VAL A 10 -17.83 10.07 -33.74
C VAL A 10 -16.89 9.74 -32.56
N GLN A 11 -17.28 8.85 -31.65
CA GLN A 11 -16.44 8.42 -30.51
C GLN A 11 -15.42 7.30 -30.85
N ALA A 12 -15.38 6.86 -32.11
CA ALA A 12 -14.46 5.84 -32.59
C ALA A 12 -13.31 6.42 -33.45
N ALA A 13 -12.97 7.69 -33.27
CA ALA A 13 -11.61 8.16 -33.50
C ALA A 13 -10.72 7.44 -32.47
N ARG A 14 -10.38 6.17 -32.76
CA ARG A 14 -9.36 5.41 -32.06
C ARG A 14 -8.11 6.27 -32.14
N GLU A 15 -7.79 6.99 -31.08
CA GLU A 15 -6.47 7.54 -30.84
C GLU A 15 -5.48 6.40 -31.05
N ARG A 16 -4.85 6.38 -32.22
CA ARG A 16 -3.93 5.33 -32.61
C ARG A 16 -2.59 5.71 -32.00
N LEU A 17 -2.03 4.79 -31.23
CA LEU A 17 -0.67 4.93 -30.69
C LEU A 17 0.32 4.87 -31.85
N SER A 18 1.39 5.66 -31.80
CA SER A 18 2.56 5.38 -32.65
C SER A 18 3.13 3.99 -32.31
N ALA A 19 3.93 3.38 -33.19
CA ALA A 19 4.51 2.08 -32.90
C ALA A 19 5.44 2.14 -31.68
N GLY A 20 6.20 3.22 -31.49
CA GLY A 20 6.96 3.51 -30.29
C GLY A 20 6.09 3.59 -29.03
N GLY A 21 4.88 4.17 -29.13
CA GLY A 21 3.91 4.17 -28.03
C GLY A 21 3.50 2.74 -27.61
N ALA A 22 3.34 1.82 -28.55
CA ALA A 22 2.98 0.44 -28.26
C ALA A 22 4.12 -0.34 -27.57
N GLU A 23 5.36 -0.20 -28.07
CA GLU A 23 6.56 -0.80 -27.45
C GLU A 23 6.77 -0.29 -26.03
N PHE A 24 6.66 1.02 -25.81
CA PHE A 24 6.76 1.62 -24.48
C PHE A 24 5.70 1.08 -23.51
N LEU A 25 4.44 0.97 -23.93
CA LEU A 25 3.39 0.37 -23.09
C LEU A 25 3.62 -1.14 -22.84
N GLY A 26 4.25 -1.84 -23.80
CA GLY A 26 4.73 -3.20 -23.64
C GLY A 26 5.78 -3.31 -22.53
N LEU A 27 6.80 -2.46 -22.57
CA LEU A 27 7.80 -2.34 -21.52
C LEU A 27 7.16 -2.05 -20.16
N LEU A 28 6.30 -1.04 -20.08
CA LEU A 28 5.60 -0.67 -18.84
C LEU A 28 4.78 -1.84 -18.28
N THR A 29 4.08 -2.59 -19.14
CA THR A 29 3.34 -3.78 -18.72
C THR A 29 4.25 -4.82 -18.08
N ARG A 30 5.44 -5.05 -18.65
CA ARG A 30 6.42 -5.98 -18.08
C ARG A 30 6.99 -5.44 -16.78
N LEU A 31 7.36 -4.16 -16.71
CA LEU A 31 7.94 -3.52 -15.52
C LEU A 31 6.97 -3.46 -14.35
N LEU A 32 5.71 -3.09 -14.60
CA LEU A 32 4.67 -3.04 -13.59
C LEU A 32 4.36 -4.42 -13.01
N ARG A 33 4.50 -5.49 -13.81
CA ARG A 33 4.28 -6.86 -13.34
C ARG A 33 5.35 -7.25 -12.34
N ARG A 34 4.93 -7.48 -11.09
CA ARG A 34 5.84 -7.93 -10.05
C ARG A 34 6.21 -9.42 -10.24
N PRO A 35 7.50 -9.78 -10.30
CA PRO A 35 7.92 -11.18 -10.42
C PRO A 35 7.51 -12.00 -9.18
N ARG A 36 7.36 -13.33 -9.34
CA ARG A 36 7.00 -14.25 -8.24
C ARG A 36 8.16 -14.53 -7.27
N ARG A 37 9.40 -14.40 -7.74
CA ARG A 37 10.63 -14.54 -6.94
C ARG A 37 11.53 -13.34 -7.19
N GLY A 38 12.22 -12.89 -6.14
CA GLY A 38 13.02 -11.67 -6.18
C GLY A 38 12.20 -10.39 -6.29
N ASP A 39 12.91 -9.26 -6.33
CA ASP A 39 12.36 -7.97 -6.71
C ASP A 39 13.12 -7.47 -7.93
N ARG A 40 12.40 -6.84 -8.87
CA ARG A 40 12.99 -6.24 -10.07
C ARG A 40 13.56 -4.86 -9.74
N ARG A 41 14.64 -4.48 -10.41
CA ARG A 41 15.16 -3.11 -10.40
C ARG A 41 14.30 -2.27 -11.33
N LEU A 42 13.74 -1.17 -10.83
CA LEU A 42 12.84 -0.32 -11.60
C LEU A 42 13.57 0.98 -11.98
N PRO A 43 13.60 1.36 -13.27
CA PRO A 43 14.22 2.60 -13.71
C PRO A 43 13.38 3.82 -13.28
N LEU A 44 14.02 4.99 -13.34
CA LEU A 44 13.37 6.28 -13.46
C LEU A 44 13.33 6.61 -14.96
N ILE A 45 12.16 6.53 -15.57
CA ILE A 45 12.01 6.79 -17.00
C ILE A 45 11.80 8.28 -17.21
N TRP A 46 12.66 8.92 -17.99
CA TRP A 46 12.48 10.27 -18.48
C TRP A 46 11.92 10.21 -19.89
N LEU A 47 10.70 10.68 -20.10
CA LEU A 47 9.99 10.67 -21.37
C LEU A 47 9.94 12.09 -21.93
N VAL A 48 10.64 12.31 -23.04
CA VAL A 48 10.67 13.59 -23.74
C VAL A 48 9.35 13.77 -24.51
N ARG A 49 8.70 14.92 -24.39
CA ARG A 49 7.53 15.26 -25.23
C ARG A 49 7.99 15.49 -26.66
N ALA A 50 7.19 15.05 -27.63
CA ALA A 50 7.38 15.54 -28.99
C ALA A 50 7.17 17.06 -28.96
N THR A 51 8.22 17.82 -29.26
CA THR A 51 8.04 19.23 -29.55
C THR A 51 7.35 19.29 -30.89
N ASP A 52 6.16 19.90 -30.96
CA ASP A 52 5.60 20.35 -32.23
C ASP A 52 6.58 21.40 -32.77
N THR A 53 7.62 20.96 -33.48
CA THR A 53 8.37 21.83 -34.36
C THR A 53 7.39 22.20 -35.47
N VAL A 54 6.59 23.23 -35.21
CA VAL A 54 6.02 24.02 -36.29
C VAL A 54 7.24 24.64 -36.96
N ASP A 55 7.77 23.97 -37.99
CA ASP A 55 8.70 24.58 -38.93
C ASP A 55 7.99 25.78 -39.54
N THR A 56 8.18 26.96 -38.95
CA THR A 56 7.73 28.23 -39.52
C THR A 56 8.58 28.66 -40.72
N ASP A 57 9.60 27.88 -41.10
CA ASP A 57 10.54 28.20 -42.18
C ASP A 57 10.32 27.32 -43.42
N THR A 58 9.11 27.26 -43.97
CA THR A 58 8.91 26.98 -45.42
C THR A 58 7.50 27.33 -45.89
N VAL A 59 7.10 28.59 -45.79
CA VAL A 59 6.09 29.12 -46.74
C VAL A 59 6.82 29.45 -48.03
N ALA A 60 7.22 28.41 -48.77
CA ALA A 60 7.51 28.54 -50.18
C ALA A 60 6.18 28.76 -50.90
N THR A 61 5.94 29.99 -51.33
CA THR A 61 4.84 30.39 -52.21
C THR A 61 5.02 29.73 -53.59
N ASP A 62 4.71 28.44 -53.68
CA ASP A 62 4.60 27.78 -54.98
C ASP A 62 3.26 28.17 -55.62
N THR A 63 3.36 29.18 -56.47
CA THR A 63 2.26 29.71 -57.28
C THR A 63 2.08 28.75 -58.44
N VAL A 64 1.22 27.75 -58.29
CA VAL A 64 0.85 26.85 -59.40
C VAL A 64 0.05 27.65 -60.43
N ALA A 65 0.71 28.01 -61.52
CA ALA A 65 0.11 28.57 -62.72
C ALA A 65 -0.70 27.50 -63.45
N THR A 66 -2.03 27.49 -63.29
CA THR A 66 -2.93 26.66 -64.08
C THR A 66 -3.08 27.27 -65.48
N ARG A 67 -2.49 26.59 -66.47
CA ARG A 67 -2.61 26.90 -67.91
C ARG A 67 -4.01 26.48 -68.40
N ALA A 68 -4.64 27.38 -69.14
CA ALA A 68 -5.99 27.30 -69.66
C ALA A 68 -6.24 26.14 -70.66
N VAL A 69 -7.49 25.64 -70.67
CA VAL A 69 -8.12 25.08 -71.87
C VAL A 69 -9.48 25.78 -72.04
N ALA A 70 -9.62 26.45 -73.18
CA ALA A 70 -10.83 27.17 -73.58
C ALA A 70 -11.78 26.23 -74.34
N ALA A 71 -13.07 26.28 -74.00
CA ALA A 71 -14.17 25.96 -74.91
C ALA A 71 -15.50 26.53 -74.37
N GLY A 72 -16.07 27.49 -75.10
CA GLY A 72 -17.49 27.56 -75.45
C GLY A 72 -18.58 27.82 -74.39
N ALA A 73 -19.21 29.00 -74.54
CA ALA A 73 -20.66 29.27 -74.44
C ALA A 73 -21.30 29.59 -73.06
N LEU A 74 -21.74 30.86 -72.95
CA LEU A 74 -23.03 31.37 -72.45
C LEU A 74 -23.67 30.68 -71.23
N ALA A 75 -23.64 31.33 -70.06
CA ALA A 75 -24.83 31.81 -69.33
C ALA A 75 -24.49 32.29 -67.92
N THR A 76 -25.19 33.35 -67.52
CA THR A 76 -25.37 33.98 -66.20
C THR A 76 -25.17 33.09 -64.96
N GLY A 77 -24.43 33.60 -63.96
CA GLY A 77 -24.49 33.11 -62.58
C GLY A 77 -23.21 33.37 -61.78
N SER A 78 -23.09 34.57 -61.20
CA SER A 78 -22.07 34.88 -60.20
C SER A 78 -22.40 34.11 -58.90
N VAL A 79 -21.59 33.10 -58.57
CA VAL A 79 -21.50 32.52 -57.23
C VAL A 79 -20.03 32.44 -56.87
N ALA A 80 -19.63 33.27 -55.91
CA ALA A 80 -18.30 33.28 -55.35
C ALA A 80 -18.00 31.94 -54.67
N ALA A 81 -17.14 31.13 -55.28
CA ALA A 81 -16.54 29.97 -54.63
C ALA A 81 -15.51 30.48 -53.61
N GLY A 82 -15.92 30.58 -52.35
CA GLY A 82 -15.00 30.79 -51.24
C GLY A 82 -14.01 29.62 -51.14
N PRO A 83 -12.78 29.87 -50.64
CA PRO A 83 -11.78 28.82 -50.49
C PRO A 83 -12.34 27.70 -49.61
N VAL A 84 -12.34 26.48 -50.13
CA VAL A 84 -12.59 25.26 -49.35
C VAL A 84 -11.55 25.26 -48.23
N PRO A 85 -11.95 25.23 -46.94
CA PRO A 85 -10.99 25.09 -45.86
C PRO A 85 -10.34 23.72 -46.03
N THR A 86 -9.09 23.71 -46.47
CA THR A 86 -8.22 22.55 -46.33
C THR A 86 -8.07 22.31 -44.84
N VAL A 87 -8.90 21.42 -44.30
CA VAL A 87 -8.74 20.92 -42.93
C VAL A 87 -7.49 20.06 -42.97
N THR A 88 -6.33 20.66 -42.73
CA THR A 88 -5.15 19.96 -42.26
C THR A 88 -5.54 19.35 -40.93
N VAL A 89 -5.95 18.08 -40.96
CA VAL A 89 -6.04 17.24 -39.78
C VAL A 89 -4.60 17.09 -39.29
N ALA A 90 -4.16 18.02 -38.45
CA ALA A 90 -2.98 17.81 -37.63
C ALA A 90 -3.23 16.49 -36.90
N THR A 91 -2.46 15.46 -37.26
CA THR A 91 -2.43 14.19 -36.55
C THR A 91 -1.85 14.48 -35.18
N GLY A 92 -2.68 15.00 -34.28
CA GLY A 92 -2.27 15.45 -32.96
C GLY A 92 -1.60 14.29 -32.24
N THR A 93 -0.32 14.46 -31.91
CA THR A 93 0.40 13.55 -31.03
C THR A 93 -0.35 13.52 -29.70
N VAL A 94 -0.90 12.36 -29.36
CA VAL A 94 -1.63 12.17 -28.10
C VAL A 94 -0.69 12.48 -26.95
N ASP A 95 -1.09 13.37 -26.05
CA ASP A 95 -0.32 13.71 -24.85
C ASP A 95 0.06 12.41 -24.10
N PRO A 96 1.37 12.13 -23.91
CA PRO A 96 1.82 10.91 -23.25
C PRO A 96 1.23 10.75 -21.85
N MET A 97 0.97 11.84 -21.13
CA MET A 97 0.37 11.78 -19.80
C MET A 97 -1.08 11.30 -19.83
N VAL A 98 -1.86 11.73 -20.83
CA VAL A 98 -3.25 11.26 -21.03
C VAL A 98 -3.26 9.76 -21.34
N MET A 99 -2.36 9.32 -22.22
CA MET A 99 -2.18 7.90 -22.54
C MET A 99 -1.85 7.06 -21.29
N LEU A 100 -0.87 7.51 -20.49
CA LEU A 100 -0.43 6.81 -19.29
C LEU A 100 -1.53 6.73 -18.22
N ARG A 101 -2.25 7.84 -17.98
CA ARG A 101 -3.39 7.86 -17.06
C ARG A 101 -4.49 6.91 -17.51
N ARG A 102 -4.77 6.83 -18.82
CA ARG A 102 -5.74 5.89 -19.39
C ARG A 102 -5.29 4.44 -19.21
N PHE A 103 -4.03 4.14 -19.49
CA PHE A 103 -3.41 2.83 -19.32
C PHE A 103 -3.52 2.30 -17.88
N LEU A 104 -3.38 3.19 -16.88
CA LEU A 104 -3.50 2.83 -15.46
C LEU A 104 -4.94 2.84 -14.93
N GLY A 105 -5.80 3.71 -15.46
CA GLY A 105 -7.13 4.02 -14.91
C GLY A 105 -8.28 3.10 -15.37
N GLN A 106 -8.18 2.48 -16.54
CA GLN A 106 -9.31 1.76 -17.17
C GLN A 106 -9.43 0.27 -16.79
N GLY A 107 -8.67 -0.21 -15.80
CA GLY A 107 -8.71 -1.61 -15.37
C GLY A 107 -10.01 -1.96 -14.61
N PRO A 108 -10.75 -3.01 -15.00
CA PRO A 108 -12.11 -3.26 -14.50
C PRO A 108 -12.22 -3.70 -13.04
N ARG A 109 -11.14 -4.18 -12.38
CA ARG A 109 -11.22 -4.70 -11.00
C ARG A 109 -9.97 -4.56 -10.11
N ARG A 110 -8.78 -4.31 -10.66
CA ARG A 110 -7.52 -4.22 -9.92
C ARG A 110 -6.63 -3.17 -10.57
N ARG A 111 -6.74 -1.94 -10.10
CA ARG A 111 -5.93 -0.83 -10.60
C ARG A 111 -4.55 -0.89 -9.96
N VAL A 112 -3.54 -0.46 -10.70
CA VAL A 112 -2.20 -0.30 -10.17
C VAL A 112 -2.21 0.90 -9.22
N PRO A 113 -1.66 0.80 -8.00
CA PRO A 113 -1.45 1.96 -7.17
C PRO A 113 -0.60 2.98 -7.91
N HIS A 114 -1.14 4.16 -8.18
CA HIS A 114 -0.39 5.19 -8.87
C HIS A 114 -0.65 6.56 -8.25
N ALA A 115 0.31 7.45 -8.44
CA ALA A 115 0.18 8.85 -8.11
C ALA A 115 0.60 9.69 -9.31
N THR A 116 -0.09 10.80 -9.52
CA THR A 116 0.15 11.75 -10.60
C THR A 116 0.43 13.12 -9.99
N LEU A 117 1.54 13.74 -10.38
CA LEU A 117 1.84 15.14 -10.08
C LEU A 117 2.05 15.88 -11.38
N ASP A 118 1.33 16.97 -11.56
CA ASP A 118 1.55 17.94 -12.62
C ASP A 118 2.18 19.17 -11.99
N PHE A 119 3.45 19.44 -12.33
CA PHE A 119 4.22 20.55 -11.76
C PHE A 119 3.86 21.91 -12.34
N ALA A 120 3.26 21.97 -13.54
CA ALA A 120 2.76 23.22 -14.11
C ALA A 120 1.51 23.73 -13.38
N ALA A 121 0.72 22.82 -12.80
CA ALA A 121 -0.47 23.14 -12.03
C ALA A 121 -0.20 23.45 -10.54
N GLN A 122 1.04 23.35 -10.07
CA GLN A 122 1.37 23.58 -8.66
C GLN A 122 1.58 25.06 -8.35
N PRO A 123 1.31 25.49 -7.09
CA PRO A 123 1.60 26.86 -6.66
C PRO A 123 3.11 27.14 -6.65
N SER A 124 3.50 28.41 -6.72
CA SER A 124 4.91 28.83 -6.75
C SER A 124 5.71 28.45 -5.50
N ASN A 125 5.05 28.29 -4.35
CA ASN A 125 5.66 27.86 -3.09
C ASN A 125 5.67 26.34 -2.89
N PHE A 126 5.35 25.56 -3.94
CA PHE A 126 5.39 24.11 -3.87
C PHE A 126 6.82 23.63 -3.62
N ASP A 127 7.01 22.75 -2.65
CA ASP A 127 8.31 22.22 -2.28
C ASP A 127 8.32 20.67 -2.27
N ILE A 128 9.48 20.08 -2.03
CA ILE A 128 9.65 18.62 -1.97
C ILE A 128 8.78 17.99 -0.87
N PRO A 129 8.74 18.50 0.37
CA PRO A 129 7.80 18.03 1.40
C PRO A 129 6.34 18.02 0.95
N MET A 130 5.85 19.08 0.29
CA MET A 130 4.49 19.15 -0.25
C MET A 130 4.26 18.11 -1.35
N ALA A 131 5.22 17.94 -2.27
CA ALA A 131 5.17 16.90 -3.29
C ALA A 131 5.05 15.51 -2.65
N LEU A 132 5.93 15.17 -1.71
CA LEU A 132 5.90 13.88 -1.01
C LEU A 132 4.61 13.67 -0.22
N ARG A 133 4.02 14.73 0.34
CA ARG A 133 2.76 14.64 1.10
C ARG A 133 1.61 14.30 0.18
N ASP A 134 1.59 14.91 -1.00
CA ASP A 134 0.58 14.59 -2.01
C ASP A 134 0.75 13.17 -2.56
N LEU A 135 1.98 12.74 -2.86
CA LEU A 135 2.27 11.36 -3.27
C LEU A 135 1.84 10.34 -2.23
N HIS A 136 2.19 10.59 -0.96
CA HIS A 136 1.75 9.76 0.15
C HIS A 136 0.24 9.70 0.26
N ARG A 137 -0.47 10.83 0.11
CA ARG A 137 -1.93 10.90 0.11
C ARG A 137 -2.52 10.05 -0.99
N GLN A 138 -2.10 10.24 -2.25
CA GLN A 138 -2.60 9.51 -3.41
C GLN A 138 -2.36 7.99 -3.31
N LEU A 139 -1.13 7.57 -2.96
CA LEU A 139 -0.80 6.14 -2.82
C LEU A 139 -1.46 5.47 -1.61
N SER A 140 -1.88 6.25 -0.62
CA SER A 140 -2.59 5.76 0.56
C SER A 140 -4.09 5.55 0.34
N LEU A 141 -4.66 5.90 -0.81
CA LEU A 141 -6.09 5.70 -1.08
C LEU A 141 -6.42 4.21 -1.30
N GLU A 142 -7.60 3.77 -0.86
CA GLU A 142 -8.10 2.39 -1.07
C GLU A 142 -8.67 2.16 -2.48
N ALA A 143 -8.58 3.16 -3.37
CA ALA A 143 -9.18 3.18 -4.70
C ALA A 143 -8.64 2.11 -5.68
N PHE A 144 -7.61 1.35 -5.30
CA PHE A 144 -6.92 0.40 -6.18
C PHE A 144 -7.47 -1.04 -6.12
N GLY A 145 -8.57 -1.28 -5.39
CA GLY A 145 -9.13 -2.63 -5.21
C GLY A 145 -8.21 -3.56 -4.41
N MET A 146 -7.27 -2.98 -3.66
CA MET A 146 -6.22 -3.63 -2.90
C MET A 146 -6.16 -3.03 -1.49
N ALA A 147 -5.58 -3.77 -0.53
CA ALA A 147 -5.40 -3.24 0.82
C ALA A 147 -4.48 -2.00 0.80
N ARG A 148 -4.91 -0.95 1.52
CA ARG A 148 -4.19 0.33 1.69
C ARG A 148 -2.69 0.13 1.92
N LEU A 149 -1.87 0.96 1.26
CA LEU A 149 -0.44 1.05 1.57
C LEU A 149 -0.27 1.72 2.93
N ARG A 150 0.42 1.04 3.85
CA ARG A 150 0.65 1.53 5.20
C ARG A 150 2.04 2.14 5.27
N PHE A 151 2.09 3.45 5.50
CA PHE A 151 3.31 4.19 5.72
C PHE A 151 3.53 4.39 7.23
N GLN A 152 4.73 4.13 7.72
CA GLN A 152 5.10 4.22 9.14
C GLN A 152 6.19 5.26 9.37
N HIS A 153 7.20 5.30 8.50
CA HIS A 153 8.38 6.15 8.64
C HIS A 153 8.10 7.56 8.09
N TYR A 154 7.61 7.67 6.86
CA TYR A 154 7.37 8.97 6.23
C TYR A 154 6.37 9.84 7.01
N PRO A 155 5.18 9.35 7.41
CA PRO A 155 4.22 10.17 8.15
C PRO A 155 4.74 10.59 9.53
N LEU A 156 5.66 9.82 10.12
CA LEU A 156 6.31 10.19 11.37
C LEU A 156 7.32 11.31 11.14
N ALA A 157 8.17 11.21 10.11
CA ALA A 157 9.13 12.25 9.75
C ALA A 157 8.42 13.55 9.34
N ASP A 158 7.42 13.47 8.47
CA ASP A 158 6.59 14.61 8.06
C ASP A 158 5.91 15.24 9.29
N TRP A 159 5.31 14.45 10.18
CA TRP A 159 4.70 14.98 11.41
C TRP A 159 5.71 15.69 12.32
N LEU A 160 6.93 15.14 12.47
CA LEU A 160 7.99 15.75 13.27
C LEU A 160 8.38 17.14 12.72
N MET A 161 8.45 17.29 11.40
CA MET A 161 8.77 18.58 10.78
C MET A 161 7.75 19.68 11.05
N HIS A 162 6.49 19.33 11.30
CA HIS A 162 5.45 20.31 11.61
C HIS A 162 5.32 20.60 13.12
N GLN A 163 6.16 19.96 13.96
CA GLN A 163 6.15 20.29 15.37
C GLN A 163 6.91 21.61 15.57
N GLY A 164 6.20 22.63 16.07
CA GLY A 164 6.83 23.78 16.68
C GLY A 164 7.25 23.43 18.10
N LEU A 165 8.56 23.36 18.35
CA LEU A 165 9.13 23.44 19.70
C LEU A 165 9.70 24.85 19.83
N SER A 166 9.24 25.59 20.84
CA SER A 166 9.67 26.98 21.03
C SER A 166 11.16 27.01 21.40
N TYR A 167 11.93 27.78 20.64
CA TYR A 167 13.34 28.02 20.90
C TYR A 167 13.49 28.80 22.22
N GLY A 168 14.31 28.31 23.17
CA GLY A 168 14.61 29.00 24.43
C GLY A 168 13.93 28.46 25.70
N ILE A 169 13.11 27.40 25.60
CA ILE A 169 12.69 26.60 26.76
C ILE A 169 13.81 25.60 27.09
N ASP A 170 14.00 25.26 28.37
CA ASP A 170 14.94 24.23 28.82
C ASP A 170 14.84 22.96 27.93
N ALA A 171 15.99 22.40 27.56
CA ALA A 171 16.08 21.27 26.64
C ALA A 171 15.29 20.05 27.15
N ASP A 172 15.19 19.88 28.46
CA ASP A 172 14.42 18.79 29.07
C ASP A 172 12.90 19.00 28.97
N ASP A 173 12.42 20.24 29.01
CA ASP A 173 11.02 20.59 28.78
C ASP A 173 10.61 20.42 27.31
N SER A 174 11.51 20.76 26.38
CA SER A 174 11.29 20.50 24.94
C SER A 174 11.18 19.00 24.64
N ARG A 175 11.97 18.16 25.31
CA ARG A 175 11.89 16.70 25.16
C ARG A 175 10.64 16.10 25.81
N SER A 176 10.26 16.59 26.99
CA SER A 176 9.07 16.09 27.70
C SER A 176 7.79 16.38 26.92
N THR A 177 7.70 17.59 26.34
CA THR A 177 6.60 18.00 25.46
C THR A 177 6.56 17.17 24.17
N LEU A 178 7.70 16.93 23.52
CA LEU A 178 7.79 16.05 22.34
C LEU A 178 7.36 14.62 22.63
N VAL A 179 7.78 14.06 23.78
CA VAL A 179 7.36 12.74 24.26
C VAL A 179 5.85 12.68 24.48
N GLY A 180 5.26 13.72 25.07
CA GLY A 180 3.81 13.87 25.22
C GLY A 180 3.08 13.82 23.87
N ARG A 181 3.50 14.67 22.91
CA ARG A 181 2.90 14.72 21.57
C ARG A 181 3.03 13.42 20.79
N LEU A 182 4.18 12.74 20.89
CA LEU A 182 4.40 11.42 20.28
C LEU A 182 3.49 10.34 20.89
N ARG A 183 3.26 10.38 22.21
CA ARG A 183 2.33 9.48 22.89
C ARG A 183 0.89 9.71 22.43
N ASP A 184 0.45 10.96 22.34
CA ASP A 184 -0.89 11.32 21.88
C ASP A 184 -1.15 10.88 20.44
N ARG A 185 -0.16 11.09 19.56
CA ARG A 185 -0.20 10.60 18.17
C ARG A 185 -0.42 9.09 18.09
N ARG A 186 0.27 8.32 18.95
CA ARG A 186 0.12 6.85 18.99
C ARG A 186 -1.25 6.45 19.55
N GLY A 187 -1.76 7.17 20.54
CA GLY A 187 -3.05 6.92 21.19
C GLY A 187 -4.25 7.08 20.25
N ARG A 188 -4.22 8.07 19.34
CA ARG A 188 -5.30 8.31 18.36
C ARG A 188 -5.54 7.15 17.38
N GLY A 189 -4.58 6.24 17.19
CA GLY A 189 -4.73 5.07 16.31
C GLY A 189 -5.36 3.82 16.96
N ALA A 190 -5.56 3.81 18.28
CA ALA A 190 -6.08 2.67 19.04
C ALA A 190 -7.50 2.92 19.62
N ALA A 191 -8.10 4.07 19.33
CA ALA A 191 -9.36 4.53 19.91
C ALA A 191 -10.60 4.24 19.04
N GLY A 192 -10.60 3.09 18.36
CA GLY A 192 -11.73 2.65 17.52
C GLY A 192 -12.15 1.24 17.89
N GLU A 193 -12.72 1.03 19.08
CA GLU A 193 -13.50 -0.16 19.40
C GLU A 193 -14.41 0.13 20.59
N ALA A 194 -15.70 -0.15 20.39
CA ALA A 194 -16.80 0.15 21.29
C ALA A 194 -16.65 -0.52 22.66
N ALA A 195 -17.14 0.15 23.69
CA ALA A 195 -17.30 -0.43 25.02
C ALA A 195 -18.35 -1.56 24.98
N PRO A 196 -18.04 -2.79 25.40
CA PRO A 196 -19.05 -3.81 25.61
C PRO A 196 -19.73 -3.59 26.97
N THR A 197 -21.04 -3.38 26.94
CA THR A 197 -21.94 -3.46 28.08
C THR A 197 -22.19 -4.93 28.44
N GLY A 198 -21.55 -5.43 29.50
CA GLY A 198 -21.78 -6.77 30.02
C GLY A 198 -21.59 -6.79 31.54
N SER A 199 -22.70 -6.92 32.26
CA SER A 199 -22.81 -6.85 33.71
C SER A 199 -22.53 -8.20 34.37
N ASP A 200 -21.26 -8.51 34.60
CA ASP A 200 -20.82 -9.58 35.50
C ASP A 200 -19.64 -9.09 36.34
N ALA A 201 -19.56 -9.43 37.63
CA ALA A 201 -18.49 -8.93 38.51
C ALA A 201 -17.09 -9.41 38.08
N VAL A 202 -17.00 -10.62 37.52
CA VAL A 202 -15.76 -11.17 36.93
C VAL A 202 -15.41 -10.46 35.62
N SER A 203 -16.43 -10.10 34.82
CA SER A 203 -16.28 -9.22 33.66
C SER A 203 -15.73 -7.86 34.09
N LEU A 204 -16.21 -7.28 35.19
CA LEU A 204 -15.80 -5.96 35.67
C LEU A 204 -14.34 -5.93 36.15
N VAL A 205 -13.88 -6.91 36.94
CA VAL A 205 -12.47 -7.00 37.36
C VAL A 205 -11.54 -7.26 36.16
N THR A 206 -11.93 -8.16 35.26
CA THR A 206 -11.16 -8.46 34.05
C THR A 206 -11.14 -7.28 33.09
N GLN A 207 -12.25 -6.53 33.00
CA GLN A 207 -12.36 -5.29 32.22
C GLN A 207 -11.55 -4.16 32.83
N VAL A 208 -11.53 -4.00 34.15
CA VAL A 208 -10.69 -3.02 34.83
C VAL A 208 -9.21 -3.37 34.63
N LEU A 209 -8.82 -4.64 34.79
CA LEU A 209 -7.45 -5.08 34.52
C LEU A 209 -7.08 -4.88 33.05
N LEU A 210 -7.93 -5.26 32.10
CA LEU A 210 -7.74 -5.03 30.66
C LEU A 210 -7.67 -3.54 30.34
N TRP A 211 -8.48 -2.70 30.99
CA TRP A 211 -8.47 -1.25 30.85
C TRP A 211 -7.16 -0.67 31.38
N LEU A 212 -6.69 -1.13 32.55
CA LEU A 212 -5.46 -0.68 33.19
C LEU A 212 -4.22 -1.15 32.41
N VAL A 213 -4.21 -2.39 31.94
CA VAL A 213 -3.23 -2.94 31.00
C VAL A 213 -3.25 -2.13 29.70
N ARG A 214 -4.42 -1.87 29.11
CA ARG A 214 -4.58 -1.06 27.90
C ARG A 214 -4.20 0.41 28.11
N ARG A 215 -4.18 0.91 29.35
CA ARG A 215 -3.78 2.29 29.68
C ARG A 215 -2.29 2.41 30.04
N VAL A 216 -1.72 1.46 30.77
CA VAL A 216 -0.34 1.49 31.29
C VAL A 216 0.66 0.87 30.32
N VAL A 217 0.33 -0.26 29.69
CA VAL A 217 1.23 -0.97 28.77
C VAL A 217 1.66 -0.12 27.58
N PRO A 218 0.78 0.68 26.92
CA PRO A 218 1.23 1.53 25.82
C PRO A 218 2.28 2.56 26.24
N GLY A 219 2.19 3.12 27.46
CA GLY A 219 3.14 4.10 27.98
C GLY A 219 4.51 3.49 28.29
N ALA A 220 4.55 2.30 28.90
CA ALA A 220 5.78 1.55 29.17
C ALA A 220 6.42 1.03 27.87
N VAL A 221 5.64 0.43 26.97
CA VAL A 221 6.08 -0.03 25.65
C VAL A 221 6.59 1.12 24.81
N PHE A 222 5.99 2.31 24.89
CA PHE A 222 6.47 3.51 24.21
C PHE A 222 7.84 3.96 24.73
N ARG A 223 8.03 4.03 26.05
CA ARG A 223 9.35 4.35 26.64
C ARG A 223 10.41 3.33 26.24
N MET A 224 10.06 2.04 26.23
CA MET A 224 10.96 0.99 25.73
C MET A 224 11.24 1.12 24.22
N ALA A 225 10.24 1.50 23.42
CA ALA A 225 10.38 1.67 21.97
C ALA A 225 11.29 2.85 21.59
N VAL A 226 11.17 3.97 22.31
CA VAL A 226 11.87 5.22 22.02
C VAL A 226 13.29 5.22 22.60
N SER A 227 13.52 4.55 23.72
CA SER A 227 14.85 4.43 24.35
C SER A 227 15.84 3.58 23.55
N GLY A 228 15.38 2.77 22.59
CA GLY A 228 16.24 1.95 21.73
C GLY A 228 16.92 0.76 22.43
N ARG A 229 16.68 0.53 23.73
CA ARG A 229 17.31 -0.56 24.52
C ARG A 229 16.76 -1.95 24.22
N VAL A 230 15.52 -2.07 23.74
CA VAL A 230 14.87 -3.37 23.48
C VAL A 230 14.92 -3.67 21.96
N PRO A 231 15.57 -4.76 21.52
CA PRO A 231 15.89 -4.97 20.10
C PRO A 231 14.68 -5.19 19.17
N VAL A 232 13.52 -5.60 19.72
CA VAL A 232 12.31 -5.95 18.96
C VAL A 232 11.27 -4.83 18.97
N VAL A 233 11.24 -4.02 20.03
CA VAL A 233 10.25 -2.96 20.24
C VAL A 233 10.81 -1.64 19.72
N GLY A 234 10.07 -0.94 18.86
CA GLY A 234 10.52 0.36 18.33
C GLY A 234 11.38 0.29 17.06
N ARG A 235 11.25 -0.77 16.25
CA ARG A 235 11.95 -0.92 14.96
C ARG A 235 11.86 0.32 14.06
N GLN A 236 10.72 1.03 14.06
CA GLN A 236 10.53 2.28 13.32
C GLN A 236 11.47 3.40 13.78
N TYR A 237 11.70 3.55 15.09
CA TYR A 237 12.58 4.57 15.67
C TYR A 237 14.06 4.22 15.45
N ARG A 238 14.39 2.93 15.60
CA ARG A 238 15.73 2.41 15.32
C ARG A 238 16.12 2.56 13.84
N TRP A 239 15.14 2.57 12.93
CA TRP A 239 15.41 2.87 11.53
C TRP A 239 15.97 4.28 11.39
N PHE A 240 15.37 5.31 12.01
CA PHE A 240 15.88 6.69 11.96
C PHE A 240 17.33 6.82 12.46
N MET A 241 17.69 6.10 13.54
CA MET A 241 19.05 6.12 14.09
C MET A 241 20.11 5.47 13.19
N ARG A 242 19.70 4.74 12.15
CA ARG A 242 20.60 4.07 11.19
C ARG A 242 20.75 4.84 9.88
N GLN A 243 20.12 6.00 9.76
CA GLN A 243 20.17 6.78 8.53
C GLN A 243 21.51 7.48 8.38
N GLN A 244 21.89 7.80 7.15
CA GLN A 244 23.11 8.57 6.87
C GLN A 244 22.82 10.07 6.77
N TYR A 245 21.54 10.43 6.67
CA TYR A 245 21.03 11.81 6.55
C TYR A 245 20.86 12.45 7.92
N LEU A 246 21.19 13.74 8.06
CA LEU A 246 21.14 14.53 9.30
C LEU A 246 22.09 14.09 10.43
N ALA A 247 23.23 13.47 10.09
CA ALA A 247 24.26 13.06 11.05
C ALA A 247 23.72 12.42 12.35
N PRO A 248 22.89 11.37 12.29
CA PRO A 248 22.19 10.83 13.46
C PRO A 248 23.12 10.18 14.48
N ARG A 249 24.42 10.03 14.17
CA ARG A 249 25.44 9.63 15.16
C ARG A 249 25.73 10.71 16.20
N GLN A 250 25.44 11.97 15.90
CA GLN A 250 25.56 13.08 16.86
C GLN A 250 24.42 13.06 17.89
N SER A 251 23.27 12.48 17.54
CA SER A 251 22.17 12.26 18.48
C SER A 251 22.23 10.81 19.00
N VAL A 252 22.64 10.62 20.26
CA VAL A 252 22.75 9.28 20.86
C VAL A 252 21.37 8.58 20.94
N THR A 253 20.28 9.35 20.92
CA THR A 253 18.90 8.85 21.06
C THR A 253 17.96 9.39 19.98
N PHE A 254 16.86 8.67 19.74
CA PHE A 254 15.80 9.09 18.80
C PHE A 254 15.17 10.43 19.18
N LEU A 255 15.03 10.74 20.48
CA LEU A 255 14.43 12.01 20.89
C LEU A 255 15.31 13.21 20.51
N GLY A 256 16.63 13.12 20.71
CA GLY A 256 17.55 14.17 20.26
C GLY A 256 17.58 14.31 18.74
N PHE A 257 17.43 13.21 17.99
CA PHE A 257 17.25 13.26 16.55
C PHE A 257 15.93 13.95 16.15
N ALA A 258 14.83 13.59 16.82
CA ALA A 258 13.51 14.10 16.52
C ALA A 258 13.39 15.60 16.84
N GLU A 259 14.06 16.07 17.90
CA GLU A 259 14.18 17.49 18.27
C GLU A 259 14.82 18.32 17.15
N ARG A 260 15.94 17.87 16.58
CA ARG A 260 16.61 18.51 15.42
C ARG A 260 15.74 18.59 14.17
N LEU A 261 14.81 17.65 14.01
CA LEU A 261 13.90 17.61 12.87
C LEU A 261 12.70 18.56 13.02
N THR A 262 12.47 19.12 14.22
CA THR A 262 11.34 20.04 14.48
C THR A 262 11.61 21.45 13.95
N ALA A 263 10.55 22.20 13.66
CA ALA A 263 10.62 23.49 12.96
C ALA A 263 11.54 24.53 13.63
N GLY A 264 11.68 24.49 14.96
CA GLY A 264 12.52 25.45 15.71
C GLY A 264 14.03 25.16 15.66
N TRP A 265 14.45 23.96 15.27
CA TRP A 265 15.86 23.56 15.20
C TRP A 265 16.34 23.24 13.78
N ARG A 266 15.41 23.26 12.81
CA ARG A 266 15.67 22.91 11.40
C ARG A 266 16.49 23.96 10.66
N ASP A 267 16.46 25.23 11.08
CA ASP A 267 17.16 26.32 10.39
C ASP A 267 18.69 26.14 10.36
N GLY A 268 19.24 25.34 11.30
CA GLY A 268 20.66 24.95 11.30
C GLY A 268 20.99 23.72 10.44
N GLU A 269 19.99 23.02 9.90
CA GLU A 269 20.17 21.81 9.10
C GLU A 269 20.11 22.09 7.60
N GLN A 270 20.90 21.36 6.81
CA GLN A 270 20.84 21.48 5.35
C GLN A 270 19.49 20.94 4.81
N PRO A 271 18.73 21.74 4.05
CA PRO A 271 17.40 21.35 3.56
C PRO A 271 17.45 20.10 2.67
N ASP A 272 18.54 19.90 1.94
CA ASP A 272 18.76 18.72 1.10
C ASP A 272 18.82 17.42 1.90
N GLN A 273 19.43 17.44 3.09
CA GLN A 273 19.52 16.27 3.96
C GLN A 273 18.14 15.89 4.53
N VAL A 274 17.33 16.90 4.86
CA VAL A 274 15.94 16.69 5.28
C VAL A 274 15.13 16.07 4.15
N ASN A 275 15.24 16.63 2.93
CA ASN A 275 14.55 16.10 1.75
C ASN A 275 14.96 14.65 1.45
N LYS A 276 16.26 14.32 1.51
CA LYS A 276 16.77 12.94 1.37
C LYS A 276 16.19 12.02 2.43
N LEU A 277 16.14 12.44 3.70
CA LEU A 277 15.55 11.67 4.78
C LEU A 277 14.07 11.35 4.52
N LEU A 278 13.27 12.37 4.17
CA LEU A 278 11.84 12.21 3.91
C LEU A 278 11.60 11.24 2.75
N LEU A 279 12.32 11.44 1.64
CA LEU A 279 12.20 10.57 0.48
C LEU A 279 12.64 9.14 0.83
N HIS A 280 13.74 8.98 1.57
CA HIS A 280 14.19 7.67 1.97
C HIS A 280 13.19 6.97 2.90
N ALA A 281 12.56 7.70 3.83
CA ALA A 281 11.50 7.18 4.69
C ALA A 281 10.28 6.73 3.87
N PHE A 282 9.91 7.50 2.85
CA PHE A 282 8.83 7.17 1.92
C PHE A 282 9.14 5.89 1.12
N LEU A 283 10.34 5.78 0.56
CA LEU A 283 10.76 4.58 -0.18
C LEU A 283 10.90 3.35 0.73
N GLU A 284 11.36 3.51 1.97
CA GLU A 284 11.42 2.42 2.94
C GLU A 284 10.02 1.89 3.28
N ASP A 285 9.05 2.78 3.48
CA ASP A 285 7.66 2.38 3.71
C ASP A 285 7.11 1.57 2.53
N LEU A 286 7.41 1.98 1.30
CA LEU A 286 7.06 1.21 0.10
C LEU A 286 7.76 -0.16 0.09
N ARG A 287 9.06 -0.23 0.37
CA ARG A 287 9.79 -1.52 0.49
C ARG A 287 9.14 -2.42 1.52
N GLN A 288 8.76 -1.90 2.68
CA GLN A 288 8.14 -2.68 3.75
C GLN A 288 6.73 -3.14 3.41
N ALA A 289 5.95 -2.34 2.67
CA ALA A 289 4.62 -2.67 2.20
C ALA A 289 4.63 -3.75 1.09
N TYR A 290 5.67 -3.78 0.26
CA TYR A 290 5.83 -4.76 -0.81
C TYR A 290 6.67 -5.99 -0.41
N ARG A 291 7.33 -5.97 0.75
CA ARG A 291 8.08 -7.12 1.26
C ARG A 291 7.16 -8.32 1.48
N ARG A 292 7.44 -9.42 0.79
CA ARG A 292 6.75 -10.69 0.97
C ARG A 292 7.22 -11.36 2.24
N ARG A 293 6.27 -11.70 3.12
CA ARG A 293 6.54 -12.45 4.35
C ARG A 293 5.79 -13.77 4.23
N LEU A 294 6.48 -14.89 4.50
CA LEU A 294 5.89 -16.23 4.36
C LEU A 294 4.62 -16.37 5.22
N TRP A 295 4.63 -15.76 6.40
CA TRP A 295 3.55 -15.80 7.40
C TRP A 295 2.43 -14.78 7.18
N ARG A 296 2.50 -13.92 6.14
CA ARG A 296 1.45 -12.92 5.85
C ARG A 296 0.93 -13.09 4.43
N PRO A 297 -0.09 -13.93 4.21
CA PRO A 297 -0.65 -14.19 2.88
C PRO A 297 -1.13 -12.91 2.17
N ALA A 298 -1.59 -11.90 2.92
CA ALA A 298 -1.99 -10.61 2.37
C ALA A 298 -0.87 -9.89 1.59
N ASP A 299 0.40 -10.05 2.00
CA ASP A 299 1.55 -9.40 1.34
C ASP A 299 1.81 -9.95 -0.07
N TRP A 300 1.33 -11.17 -0.35
CA TRP A 300 1.46 -11.83 -1.66
C TRP A 300 0.40 -11.44 -2.66
N ARG A 301 -0.60 -10.64 -2.25
CA ARG A 301 -1.64 -10.15 -3.15
C ARG A 301 -1.15 -9.02 -4.07
N ARG A 302 -0.06 -8.36 -3.69
CA ARG A 302 0.53 -7.25 -4.44
C ARG A 302 1.35 -7.82 -5.60
N THR A 303 0.70 -7.89 -6.76
CA THR A 303 1.23 -8.47 -8.02
C THR A 303 1.65 -7.42 -9.05
N ALA A 304 1.43 -6.14 -8.75
CA ALA A 304 1.91 -5.02 -9.56
C ALA A 304 2.66 -4.00 -8.70
N TYR A 305 3.69 -3.38 -9.24
CA TYR A 305 4.45 -2.31 -8.61
C TYR A 305 3.72 -0.96 -8.71
N PRO A 306 3.81 -0.07 -7.70
CA PRO A 306 3.24 1.26 -7.78
C PRO A 306 3.96 2.10 -8.85
N MET A 307 3.22 3.01 -9.49
CA MET A 307 3.75 3.93 -10.48
C MET A 307 3.60 5.39 -10.04
N LEU A 308 4.63 6.17 -10.27
CA LEU A 308 4.64 7.62 -10.10
C LEU A 308 4.73 8.28 -11.47
N LEU A 309 3.72 9.07 -11.81
CA LEU A 309 3.68 9.87 -13.03
C LEU A 309 3.96 11.33 -12.66
N LEU A 310 5.07 11.87 -13.16
CA LEU A 310 5.46 13.26 -12.99
C LEU A 310 5.30 13.96 -14.34
N ASP A 311 4.56 15.05 -14.40
CA ASP A 311 4.29 15.81 -15.61
C ASP A 311 4.87 17.22 -15.54
N ASN A 312 5.22 17.78 -16.70
CA ASN A 312 5.83 19.11 -16.84
C ASN A 312 7.11 19.26 -16.00
N VAL A 313 8.00 18.27 -16.09
CA VAL A 313 9.25 18.21 -15.31
C VAL A 313 10.36 18.98 -16.03
N GLU A 314 10.41 20.29 -15.86
CA GLU A 314 11.45 21.12 -16.49
C GLU A 314 12.69 21.31 -15.59
N PRO A 315 13.89 21.55 -16.15
CA PRO A 315 15.07 21.92 -15.37
C PRO A 315 14.80 23.09 -14.42
N GLY A 316 15.31 23.02 -13.20
CA GLY A 316 15.08 24.04 -12.15
C GLY A 316 13.74 23.95 -11.43
N THR A 317 12.79 23.11 -11.89
CA THR A 317 11.53 22.88 -11.17
C THR A 317 11.70 21.90 -9.99
N VAL A 318 10.73 21.92 -9.07
CA VAL A 318 10.62 20.95 -7.97
C VAL A 318 10.56 19.51 -8.50
N GLY A 319 9.93 19.30 -9.66
CA GLY A 319 9.87 18.00 -10.30
C GLY A 319 11.25 17.48 -10.68
N HIS A 320 12.08 18.33 -11.29
CA HIS A 320 13.44 17.96 -11.64
C HIS A 320 14.28 17.64 -10.39
N VAL A 321 14.14 18.46 -9.34
CA VAL A 321 14.78 18.20 -8.03
C VAL A 321 14.33 16.87 -7.44
N LEU A 322 13.03 16.53 -7.51
CA LEU A 322 12.49 15.26 -7.00
C LEU A 322 13.07 14.05 -7.77
N VAL A 323 13.18 14.13 -9.09
CA VAL A 323 13.78 13.06 -9.91
C VAL A 323 15.25 12.87 -9.57
N ARG A 324 16.02 13.96 -9.43
CA ARG A 324 17.43 13.89 -9.01
C ARG A 324 17.57 13.28 -7.62
N LEU A 325 16.73 13.72 -6.67
CA LEU A 325 16.70 13.20 -5.31
C LEU A 325 16.37 11.70 -5.25
N LEU A 326 15.44 11.23 -6.09
CA LEU A 326 15.12 9.81 -6.26
C LEU A 326 16.33 9.01 -6.74
N ASN A 327 17.04 9.51 -7.74
CA ASN A 327 18.26 8.89 -8.23
C ASN A 327 19.33 8.83 -7.13
N ASP A 328 19.57 9.94 -6.44
CA ASP A 328 20.58 10.04 -5.37
C ASP A 328 20.30 9.05 -4.24
N VAL A 329 19.08 9.04 -3.71
CA VAL A 329 18.69 8.12 -2.63
C VAL A 329 18.78 6.66 -3.08
N ARG A 330 18.45 6.35 -4.33
CA ARG A 330 18.62 4.98 -4.87
C ARG A 330 20.09 4.59 -5.00
N ASN A 331 20.94 5.50 -5.45
CA ASN A 331 22.38 5.31 -5.55
C ASN A 331 23.03 5.11 -4.17
N GLU A 332 22.72 5.97 -3.21
CA GLU A 332 23.28 5.93 -1.86
C GLU A 332 22.81 4.69 -1.08
N THR A 333 21.52 4.37 -1.15
CA THR A 333 20.97 3.22 -0.41
C THR A 333 21.33 1.89 -1.05
N GLY A 334 21.49 1.86 -2.37
CA GLY A 334 21.75 0.66 -3.15
C GLY A 334 20.65 -0.41 -3.05
N ARG A 335 19.48 -0.08 -2.50
CA ARG A 335 18.37 -1.00 -2.28
C ARG A 335 17.29 -0.77 -3.31
N ASN A 336 16.84 -1.85 -3.93
CA ASN A 336 15.67 -1.82 -4.79
C ASN A 336 14.45 -1.36 -3.98
N ASP A 337 13.67 -0.47 -4.56
CA ASP A 337 12.35 -0.08 -4.07
C ASP A 337 11.29 -0.42 -5.13
N PRO A 338 10.02 -0.59 -4.73
CA PRO A 338 8.98 -1.06 -5.63
C PRO A 338 8.38 0.07 -6.49
N LEU A 339 8.96 1.27 -6.56
CA LEU A 339 8.37 2.40 -7.28
C LEU A 339 8.87 2.47 -8.73
N LEU A 340 7.97 2.46 -9.71
CA LEU A 340 8.30 2.82 -11.09
C LEU A 340 8.00 4.31 -11.28
N VAL A 341 8.94 5.09 -11.78
CA VAL A 341 8.73 6.54 -11.99
C VAL A 341 8.81 6.83 -13.47
N VAL A 342 7.86 7.60 -13.98
CA VAL A 342 7.85 8.14 -15.34
C VAL A 342 7.72 9.65 -15.21
N ALA A 343 8.77 10.37 -15.60
CA ALA A 343 8.82 11.82 -15.65
C ALA A 343 8.69 12.28 -17.09
N VAL A 344 7.70 13.13 -17.36
CA VAL A 344 7.42 13.69 -18.69
C VAL A 344 7.86 15.14 -18.71
N ALA A 345 8.66 15.51 -19.71
CA ALA A 345 9.27 16.84 -19.84
C ALA A 345 9.41 17.26 -21.30
N GLY A 346 9.52 18.56 -21.58
CA GLY A 346 9.82 19.07 -22.92
C GLY A 346 11.23 18.71 -23.38
N GLN A 347 12.21 18.73 -22.48
CA GLN A 347 13.61 18.42 -22.79
C GLN A 347 14.26 17.59 -21.68
N PRO A 348 15.21 16.70 -22.00
CA PRO A 348 16.04 16.03 -21.00
C PRO A 348 17.10 17.01 -20.45
N PRO A 349 17.35 17.02 -19.13
CA PRO A 349 18.48 17.73 -18.55
C PRO A 349 19.81 17.32 -19.21
N PRO A 350 20.78 18.24 -19.37
CA PRO A 350 22.03 17.98 -20.10
C PRO A 350 22.93 16.94 -19.42
N GLU A 351 22.69 16.64 -18.13
CA GLU A 351 23.40 15.62 -17.36
C GLU A 351 22.92 14.19 -17.66
N LEU A 352 21.83 14.04 -18.42
CA LEU A 352 21.23 12.75 -18.73
C LEU A 352 21.89 12.07 -19.94
N PRO A 353 21.83 10.73 -20.02
CA PRO A 353 22.31 10.00 -21.19
C PRO A 353 21.50 10.35 -22.44
N GLU A 354 22.07 10.04 -23.61
CA GLU A 354 21.41 10.26 -24.88
C GLU A 354 20.02 9.59 -24.94
N PRO A 355 18.97 10.28 -25.42
CA PRO A 355 17.63 9.71 -25.50
C PRO A 355 17.53 8.57 -26.53
N HIS A 356 17.04 7.41 -26.10
CA HIS A 356 16.67 6.33 -27.02
C HIS A 356 15.28 6.59 -27.63
N PRO A 357 15.02 6.18 -28.87
CA PRO A 357 13.68 6.25 -29.45
C PRO A 357 12.71 5.30 -28.71
N LEU A 358 11.43 5.63 -28.70
CA LEU A 358 10.40 4.82 -28.01
C LEU A 358 10.24 3.40 -28.61
N THR A 359 10.55 3.22 -29.89
CA THR A 359 10.56 1.91 -30.56
C THR A 359 11.59 0.96 -29.94
N ASP A 360 12.67 1.52 -29.38
CA ASP A 360 13.80 0.76 -28.85
C ASP A 360 13.73 0.70 -27.31
N ALA A 361 12.58 1.01 -26.71
CA ALA A 361 12.42 1.07 -25.26
C ALA A 361 12.83 -0.23 -24.55
N ASP A 362 12.58 -1.38 -25.19
CA ASP A 362 12.97 -2.70 -24.69
C ASP A 362 14.48 -2.93 -24.71
N GLU A 363 15.17 -2.47 -25.75
CA GLU A 363 16.62 -2.52 -25.88
C GLU A 363 17.28 -1.57 -24.89
N ALA A 364 16.81 -0.32 -24.82
CA ALA A 364 17.26 0.68 -23.85
C ALA A 364 17.13 0.20 -22.41
N PHE A 365 16.03 -0.51 -22.07
CA PHE A 365 15.88 -1.12 -20.75
C PHE A 365 16.91 -2.23 -20.50
N THR A 366 17.19 -3.05 -21.50
CA THR A 366 18.15 -4.15 -21.40
C THR A 366 19.55 -3.60 -21.17
N GLU A 367 20.00 -2.67 -22.01
CA GLU A 367 21.28 -1.96 -21.88
C GLU A 367 21.41 -1.27 -20.51
N TRP A 368 20.41 -0.50 -20.10
CA TRP A 368 20.38 0.14 -18.79
C TRP A 368 20.54 -0.89 -17.66
N SER A 369 19.81 -2.01 -17.75
CA SER A 369 19.80 -3.03 -16.70
C SER A 369 21.16 -3.73 -16.53
N GLU A 370 21.88 -3.90 -17.64
CA GLU A 370 23.22 -4.50 -17.71
C GLU A 370 24.29 -3.53 -17.22
N ALA A 371 24.20 -2.24 -17.57
CA ALA A 371 25.13 -1.20 -17.13
C ALA A 371 24.94 -0.78 -15.66
N LEU A 372 23.75 -0.96 -15.09
CA LEU A 372 23.39 -0.48 -13.75
C LEU A 372 24.33 -0.91 -12.61
N PRO A 373 24.79 -2.18 -12.51
CA PRO A 373 25.76 -2.58 -11.48
C PRO A 373 27.04 -1.73 -11.49
N GLU A 374 27.59 -1.44 -12.68
CA GLU A 374 28.79 -0.62 -12.84
C GLU A 374 28.50 0.85 -12.53
N MET A 375 27.43 1.41 -13.10
CA MET A 375 27.02 2.80 -12.85
C MET A 375 26.83 3.08 -11.36
N ARG A 376 26.26 2.12 -10.62
CA ARG A 376 26.11 2.20 -9.16
C ARG A 376 27.44 2.11 -8.42
N ARG A 377 28.36 1.25 -8.85
CA ARG A 377 29.70 1.15 -8.25
C ARG A 377 30.45 2.47 -8.36
N LEU A 378 30.31 3.14 -9.50
CA LEU A 378 30.92 4.44 -9.81
C LEU A 378 30.10 5.63 -9.32
N ARG A 379 28.90 5.40 -8.74
CA ARG A 379 27.97 6.45 -8.29
C ARG A 379 27.67 7.51 -9.37
N ARG A 380 27.48 7.09 -10.61
CA ARG A 380 27.16 8.01 -11.72
C ARG A 380 25.85 8.77 -11.43
N ALA A 381 25.82 10.07 -11.75
CA ALA A 381 24.71 10.97 -11.46
C ALA A 381 23.38 10.56 -12.12
N ALA A 382 23.41 9.80 -13.22
CA ALA A 382 22.21 9.32 -13.92
C ALA A 382 22.01 7.79 -13.84
N ALA A 383 22.62 7.11 -12.86
CA ALA A 383 22.66 5.64 -12.84
C ALA A 383 21.28 4.95 -12.88
N TRP A 384 20.24 5.56 -12.30
CA TRP A 384 18.88 4.98 -12.29
C TRP A 384 17.96 5.52 -13.39
N LEU A 385 18.47 6.43 -14.23
CA LEU A 385 17.69 7.13 -15.24
C LEU A 385 17.80 6.44 -16.59
N MET A 386 16.69 6.39 -17.30
CA MET A 386 16.58 5.89 -18.67
C MET A 386 15.77 6.89 -19.47
N VAL A 387 16.32 7.41 -20.55
CA VAL A 387 15.72 8.52 -21.31
C VAL A 387 15.14 7.97 -22.62
N LEU A 388 13.86 8.25 -22.84
CA LEU A 388 13.12 7.85 -24.02
C LEU A 388 12.54 9.09 -24.72
N ARG A 389 12.57 9.10 -26.05
CA ARG A 389 11.95 10.14 -26.88
C ARG A 389 11.10 9.52 -28.00
N PRO A 390 10.00 10.17 -28.40
CA PRO A 390 9.31 9.84 -29.65
C PRO A 390 10.27 9.98 -30.83
N ASP A 391 10.17 9.08 -31.81
CA ASP A 391 10.94 9.17 -33.03
C ASP A 391 10.27 10.17 -33.99
N PRO A 392 10.95 11.24 -34.43
CA PRO A 392 10.39 12.19 -35.39
C PRO A 392 10.10 11.57 -36.77
N ALA A 393 10.78 10.48 -37.14
CA ALA A 393 10.60 9.80 -38.42
C ALA A 393 9.35 8.90 -38.44
N GLU A 394 8.65 8.75 -37.31
CA GLU A 394 7.53 7.85 -37.13
C GLU A 394 6.22 8.39 -37.73
N SER A 395 6.22 8.64 -39.03
CA SER A 395 5.05 9.00 -39.85
C SER A 395 4.34 7.79 -40.46
N GLY A 396 4.71 6.58 -40.02
CA GLY A 396 4.09 5.32 -40.45
C GLY A 396 2.63 5.19 -39.99
N PRO A 397 1.79 4.41 -40.72
CA PRO A 397 0.42 4.19 -40.31
C PRO A 397 0.42 3.54 -38.92
N PRO A 398 -0.22 4.16 -37.93
CA PRO A 398 -0.11 3.72 -36.55
C PRO A 398 -0.73 2.32 -36.39
N PRO A 399 -0.15 1.46 -35.54
CA PRO A 399 -0.61 0.10 -35.33
C PRO A 399 -2.11 0.03 -35.03
N ARG A 400 -2.77 -0.97 -35.60
CA ARG A 400 -4.20 -1.21 -35.37
C ARG A 400 -4.42 -1.78 -33.97
N GLY A 401 -4.67 -0.91 -32.98
CA GLY A 401 -5.02 -1.32 -31.62
C GLY A 401 -5.20 -0.13 -30.69
N GLY A 402 -6.22 -0.15 -29.83
CA GLY A 402 -6.37 0.85 -28.77
C GLY A 402 -5.48 0.53 -27.57
N VAL A 403 -5.19 1.54 -26.74
CA VAL A 403 -4.49 1.36 -25.45
C VAL A 403 -5.24 0.32 -24.61
N ARG A 404 -4.64 -0.85 -24.40
CA ARG A 404 -5.21 -1.86 -23.49
C ARG A 404 -4.85 -1.46 -22.06
N ALA A 405 -5.86 -1.26 -21.23
CA ALA A 405 -5.68 -1.00 -19.81
C ALA A 405 -4.85 -2.12 -19.15
N PHE A 406 -3.89 -1.73 -18.31
CA PHE A 406 -3.11 -2.70 -17.56
C PHE A 406 -3.99 -3.40 -16.52
N ALA A 407 -3.90 -4.74 -16.48
CA ALA A 407 -4.54 -5.55 -15.47
C ALA A 407 -3.48 -6.27 -14.63
N ALA A 408 -3.42 -5.95 -13.33
CA ALA A 408 -2.52 -6.61 -12.41
C ALA A 408 -2.78 -8.14 -12.40
N PRO A 409 -1.73 -8.99 -12.46
CA PRO A 409 -1.92 -10.44 -12.46
C PRO A 409 -2.69 -10.93 -11.24
N ALA A 410 -3.42 -12.04 -11.39
CA ALA A 410 -4.10 -12.65 -10.26
C ALA A 410 -3.10 -13.09 -9.18
N PRO A 411 -3.40 -12.86 -7.90
CA PRO A 411 -2.53 -13.27 -6.81
C PRO A 411 -2.59 -14.79 -6.66
N PRO A 412 -1.55 -15.40 -6.06
CA PRO A 412 -1.53 -16.84 -5.86
C PRO A 412 -2.75 -17.28 -5.03
N TRP A 413 -3.30 -18.46 -5.35
CA TRP A 413 -4.56 -18.95 -4.78
C TRP A 413 -4.55 -18.97 -3.24
N TRP A 414 -3.42 -19.35 -2.64
CA TRP A 414 -3.22 -19.39 -1.19
C TRP A 414 -3.21 -18.03 -0.48
N SER A 415 -3.02 -16.94 -1.22
CA SER A 415 -3.07 -15.59 -0.66
C SER A 415 -4.50 -15.07 -0.51
N ARG A 416 -5.51 -15.75 -1.09
CA ARG A 416 -6.91 -15.28 -1.13
C ARG A 416 -7.54 -15.26 0.27
N ARG A 417 -8.53 -14.38 0.47
CA ARG A 417 -9.17 -14.10 1.78
C ARG A 417 -9.83 -15.34 2.39
N PHE A 418 -10.35 -16.23 1.55
CA PHE A 418 -11.10 -17.39 2.01
C PHE A 418 -10.22 -18.47 2.63
N LEU A 419 -8.93 -18.59 2.27
CA LEU A 419 -8.09 -19.69 2.75
C LEU A 419 -7.77 -19.66 4.24
N PRO A 420 -7.34 -18.53 4.84
CA PRO A 420 -7.19 -18.48 6.28
C PRO A 420 -8.54 -18.66 7.00
N ALA A 421 -9.65 -18.16 6.44
CA ALA A 421 -10.98 -18.35 7.01
C ALA A 421 -11.41 -19.84 6.96
N ALA A 422 -11.21 -20.50 5.83
CA ALA A 422 -11.48 -21.93 5.66
C ALA A 422 -10.59 -22.78 6.56
N LEU A 423 -9.29 -22.46 6.67
CA LEU A 423 -8.39 -23.14 7.60
C LEU A 423 -8.85 -22.97 9.05
N CYS A 424 -9.23 -21.76 9.47
CA CYS A 424 -9.81 -21.55 10.81
C CYS A 424 -11.09 -22.37 11.00
N LEU A 425 -11.99 -22.40 10.02
CA LEU A 425 -13.21 -23.21 10.10
C LEU A 425 -12.91 -24.71 10.19
N VAL A 426 -11.93 -25.20 9.43
CA VAL A 426 -11.48 -26.61 9.49
C VAL A 426 -10.86 -26.91 10.86
N LEU A 427 -10.03 -26.01 11.41
CA LEU A 427 -9.44 -26.19 12.74
C LEU A 427 -10.51 -26.16 13.85
N VAL A 428 -11.52 -25.30 13.74
CA VAL A 428 -12.65 -25.25 14.67
C VAL A 428 -13.51 -26.51 14.55
N ALA A 429 -13.82 -26.96 13.34
CA ALA A 429 -14.58 -28.20 13.12
C ALA A 429 -13.81 -29.43 13.61
N ALA A 430 -12.51 -29.53 13.32
CA ALA A 430 -11.65 -30.61 13.80
C ALA A 430 -11.51 -30.57 15.33
N GLY A 431 -11.34 -29.39 15.93
CA GLY A 431 -11.33 -29.21 17.38
C GLY A 431 -12.66 -29.59 18.03
N GLY A 432 -13.78 -29.23 17.40
CA GLY A 432 -15.13 -29.61 17.85
C GLY A 432 -15.40 -31.11 17.73
N LEU A 433 -14.98 -31.75 16.64
CA LEU A 433 -15.05 -33.21 16.47
C LEU A 433 -14.15 -33.93 17.48
N TRP A 434 -12.91 -33.49 17.63
CA TRP A 434 -11.97 -34.06 18.61
C TRP A 434 -12.51 -33.93 20.04
N ALA A 435 -13.00 -32.76 20.41
CA ALA A 435 -13.68 -32.52 21.69
C ALA A 435 -14.91 -33.42 21.86
N GLY A 436 -15.75 -33.54 20.82
CA GLY A 436 -16.92 -34.41 20.82
C GLY A 436 -16.59 -35.91 20.94
N THR A 437 -15.47 -36.36 20.37
CA THR A 437 -15.01 -37.76 20.54
C THR A 437 -14.38 -38.02 21.91
N ARG A 438 -13.90 -36.98 22.59
CA ARG A 438 -13.18 -37.11 23.87
C ARG A 438 -14.09 -36.88 25.08
N TRP A 439 -15.22 -36.22 24.89
CA TRP A 439 -16.19 -35.93 25.94
C TRP A 439 -17.51 -36.63 25.61
N ALA A 440 -17.92 -37.56 26.47
CA ALA A 440 -19.29 -38.06 26.47
C ALA A 440 -20.28 -36.88 26.65
N PRO A 441 -21.53 -36.96 26.16
CA PRO A 441 -22.51 -35.87 26.23
C PRO A 441 -22.59 -35.19 27.60
N ASP A 442 -22.40 -35.99 28.66
CA ASP A 442 -22.54 -35.59 30.06
C ASP A 442 -21.20 -35.41 30.80
N CYS A 443 -20.07 -35.47 30.08
CA CYS A 443 -18.72 -35.39 30.66
C CYS A 443 -17.90 -34.21 30.12
N ARG A 444 -18.47 -33.01 30.15
CA ARG A 444 -17.80 -31.79 29.68
C ARG A 444 -17.13 -31.07 30.84
N PRO A 445 -15.86 -30.66 30.72
CA PRO A 445 -15.24 -29.80 31.73
C PRO A 445 -16.01 -28.48 31.78
N SER A 446 -16.44 -28.06 32.96
CA SER A 446 -16.97 -26.70 33.11
C SER A 446 -15.79 -25.71 33.06
N LEU A 447 -16.04 -24.52 32.52
CA LEU A 447 -15.04 -23.43 32.49
C LEU A 447 -14.86 -22.76 33.85
N THR A 448 -15.55 -23.25 34.87
CA THR A 448 -15.49 -22.80 36.26
C THR A 448 -14.69 -23.85 37.05
N ASP A 449 -13.77 -23.46 37.93
CA ASP A 449 -12.99 -24.39 38.79
C ASP A 449 -13.83 -25.19 39.81
N ARG A 450 -15.15 -25.20 39.61
CA ARG A 450 -16.20 -25.78 40.45
C ARG A 450 -16.58 -27.21 40.06
N VAL A 451 -16.28 -27.60 38.82
CA VAL A 451 -16.56 -28.94 38.30
C VAL A 451 -15.34 -29.52 37.61
N ALA A 452 -14.77 -30.58 38.19
CA ALA A 452 -13.64 -31.30 37.63
C ALA A 452 -14.10 -32.71 37.22
N VAL A 453 -14.17 -32.97 35.91
CA VAL A 453 -14.60 -34.26 35.35
C VAL A 453 -13.51 -34.91 34.51
N ARG A 454 -13.40 -36.24 34.58
CA ARG A 454 -12.49 -37.05 33.77
C ARG A 454 -13.18 -38.36 33.39
N VAL A 455 -12.97 -38.78 32.14
CA VAL A 455 -13.40 -40.11 31.69
C VAL A 455 -12.35 -41.15 32.11
N ILE A 456 -12.77 -42.18 32.84
CA ILE A 456 -11.95 -43.32 33.26
C ILE A 456 -12.71 -44.58 32.82
N GLU A 457 -12.08 -45.43 32.00
CA GLU A 457 -12.67 -46.70 31.52
C GLU A 457 -14.05 -46.58 30.82
N GLY A 458 -14.35 -45.42 30.24
CA GLY A 458 -15.62 -45.13 29.59
C GLY A 458 -16.69 -44.55 30.51
N GLU A 459 -16.44 -44.46 31.82
CA GLU A 459 -17.31 -43.82 32.80
C GLU A 459 -16.86 -42.37 33.07
N CYS A 460 -17.82 -41.46 33.18
CA CYS A 460 -17.54 -40.08 33.57
C CYS A 460 -17.46 -39.97 35.09
N VAL A 461 -16.25 -39.78 35.61
CA VAL A 461 -16.01 -39.61 37.04
C VAL A 461 -15.58 -38.17 37.30
N GLY A 462 -16.23 -37.49 38.25
CA GLY A 462 -15.86 -36.13 38.56
C GLY A 462 -16.37 -35.63 39.90
N TYR A 463 -15.94 -34.42 40.21
CA TYR A 463 -16.36 -33.66 41.37
C TYR A 463 -17.14 -32.44 40.90
N SER A 464 -18.25 -32.15 41.58
CA SER A 464 -19.02 -30.92 41.39
C SER A 464 -19.37 -30.36 42.76
N ASP A 465 -19.01 -29.10 43.01
CA ASP A 465 -19.42 -28.37 44.21
C ASP A 465 -20.72 -27.57 44.03
N SER A 466 -21.39 -27.72 42.88
CA SER A 466 -22.57 -26.93 42.53
C SER A 466 -23.64 -27.72 41.80
N ALA A 467 -24.88 -27.27 41.92
CA ALA A 467 -26.02 -27.83 41.19
C ALA A 467 -25.95 -27.63 39.66
N ALA A 468 -24.92 -26.95 39.15
CA ALA A 468 -24.71 -26.72 37.72
C ALA A 468 -24.34 -28.02 36.96
N GLN A 469 -23.82 -29.03 37.66
CA GLN A 469 -23.57 -30.37 37.12
C GLN A 469 -24.05 -31.41 38.13
N VAL A 470 -25.09 -32.16 37.77
CA VAL A 470 -25.62 -33.28 38.55
C VAL A 470 -25.24 -34.57 37.82
N PHE A 471 -24.65 -35.52 38.55
CA PHE A 471 -24.24 -36.81 37.95
C PHE A 471 -25.43 -37.79 37.96
N ASN A 472 -25.48 -38.66 36.94
CA ASN A 472 -26.49 -39.69 36.68
C ASN A 472 -27.81 -39.20 36.08
N ASP A 473 -27.83 -39.06 34.75
CA ASP A 473 -29.02 -38.64 34.00
C ASP A 473 -29.89 -39.78 33.45
N ASP A 474 -29.57 -41.03 33.77
CA ASP A 474 -30.27 -42.20 33.28
C ASP A 474 -31.73 -42.33 33.77
N PRO A 475 -32.66 -42.80 32.93
CA PRO A 475 -34.04 -43.06 33.32
C PRO A 475 -34.10 -44.10 34.46
N GLY A 476 -34.74 -43.73 35.57
CA GLY A 476 -34.87 -44.56 36.78
C GLY A 476 -34.04 -44.09 37.97
N GLN A 477 -33.08 -43.17 37.78
CA GLN A 477 -32.20 -42.68 38.85
C GLN A 477 -32.64 -41.35 39.51
N GLY A 478 -33.90 -40.93 39.31
CA GLY A 478 -34.41 -39.64 39.79
C GLY A 478 -34.28 -39.42 41.31
N ARG A 479 -34.24 -40.49 42.10
CA ARG A 479 -34.05 -40.43 43.56
C ARG A 479 -32.64 -39.94 43.94
N LEU A 480 -31.60 -40.36 43.21
CA LEU A 480 -30.22 -39.92 43.45
C LEU A 480 -30.03 -38.45 43.05
N ARG A 481 -30.63 -38.04 41.93
CA ARG A 481 -30.66 -36.64 41.49
C ARG A 481 -31.32 -35.73 42.55
N ALA A 482 -32.46 -36.15 43.09
CA ALA A 482 -33.17 -35.42 44.14
C ALA A 482 -32.33 -35.28 45.43
N VAL A 483 -31.54 -36.31 45.77
CA VAL A 483 -30.62 -36.25 46.91
C VAL A 483 -29.47 -35.27 46.65
N GLN A 484 -28.82 -35.32 45.48
CA GLN A 484 -27.74 -34.39 45.12
C GLN A 484 -28.22 -32.93 45.12
N GLN A 485 -29.40 -32.67 44.55
CA GLN A 485 -30.00 -31.33 44.56
C GLN A 485 -30.30 -30.83 45.98
N ARG A 486 -30.77 -31.71 46.89
CA ARG A 486 -30.95 -31.35 48.30
C ARG A 486 -29.64 -31.06 49.01
N ILE A 487 -28.58 -31.82 48.74
CA ILE A 487 -27.25 -31.58 49.30
C ILE A 487 -26.73 -30.20 48.87
N PHE A 488 -26.88 -29.85 47.59
CA PHE A 488 -26.49 -28.52 47.10
C PHE A 488 -27.38 -27.40 47.68
N ALA A 489 -28.68 -27.64 47.88
CA ALA A 489 -29.57 -26.68 48.53
C ALA A 489 -29.23 -26.46 50.02
N GLN A 490 -28.68 -27.47 50.69
CA GLN A 490 -28.29 -27.41 52.11
C GLN A 490 -26.88 -26.84 52.33
N ASN A 491 -26.03 -26.84 51.29
CA ASN A 491 -24.68 -26.29 51.33
C ASN A 491 -24.59 -24.99 50.51
N PRO A 492 -25.01 -23.83 51.06
CA PRO A 492 -24.84 -22.55 50.38
C PRO A 492 -23.34 -22.23 50.20
N PRO A 493 -22.95 -21.49 49.13
CA PRO A 493 -21.56 -21.36 48.67
C PRO A 493 -20.59 -20.59 49.59
N SER A 494 -20.97 -20.28 50.83
CA SER A 494 -20.18 -19.49 51.78
C SER A 494 -19.91 -20.16 53.13
N GLY A 495 -20.16 -21.46 53.29
CA GLY A 495 -19.97 -22.14 54.58
C GLY A 495 -19.22 -23.46 54.49
N CYS A 496 -18.00 -23.49 55.03
CA CYS A 496 -17.20 -24.65 55.47
C CYS A 496 -17.37 -25.97 54.70
N GLY A 497 -16.33 -26.32 53.94
CA GLY A 497 -16.21 -27.53 53.14
C GLY A 497 -16.65 -28.82 53.85
N ARG A 498 -17.76 -29.39 53.38
CA ARG A 498 -18.01 -30.83 53.44
C ARG A 498 -18.04 -31.35 52.02
N THR A 499 -16.95 -31.99 51.65
CA THR A 499 -16.68 -32.58 50.33
C THR A 499 -17.48 -33.88 50.18
N ALA A 500 -18.33 -33.96 49.16
CA ALA A 500 -18.98 -35.21 48.76
C ALA A 500 -18.34 -35.70 47.45
N THR A 501 -17.56 -36.78 47.52
CA THR A 501 -17.04 -37.49 46.33
C THR A 501 -18.05 -38.58 45.97
N ILE A 502 -18.70 -38.45 44.82
CA ILE A 502 -19.66 -39.44 44.31
C ILE A 502 -19.05 -40.06 43.05
N ALA A 503 -18.74 -41.36 43.11
CA ALA A 503 -18.42 -42.16 41.93
C ALA A 503 -19.70 -42.89 41.48
N SER A 504 -20.11 -42.71 40.23
CA SER A 504 -21.13 -43.56 39.61
C SER A 504 -20.46 -44.87 39.15
N ARG A 505 -21.13 -45.99 39.39
CA ARG A 505 -20.74 -47.31 38.92
C ARG A 505 -21.92 -47.84 38.12
N THR A 506 -21.81 -47.86 36.80
CA THR A 506 -22.83 -48.49 35.95
C THR A 506 -22.47 -49.96 35.75
N SER A 507 -23.02 -50.83 36.59
CA SER A 507 -22.91 -52.29 36.42
C SER A 507 -23.80 -52.77 35.27
N PRO A 508 -23.33 -53.69 34.40
CA PRO A 508 -24.13 -54.27 33.34
C PRO A 508 -25.07 -55.33 33.89
N TRP A 509 -26.36 -55.03 34.00
CA TRP A 509 -27.39 -56.06 34.18
C TRP A 509 -27.76 -56.65 32.81
N SER A 510 -26.96 -57.59 32.34
CA SER A 510 -27.32 -58.47 31.23
C SER A 510 -26.61 -59.82 31.34
N THR A 511 -27.09 -60.72 32.20
CA THR A 511 -27.12 -62.18 32.01
C THR A 511 -27.43 -62.87 33.33
N TRP A 512 -28.68 -63.30 33.53
CA TRP A 512 -29.03 -64.55 34.24
C TRP A 512 -30.43 -64.95 33.77
N ALA A 513 -30.46 -65.70 32.67
CA ALA A 513 -31.56 -66.55 32.25
C ALA A 513 -31.03 -67.99 32.21
N ARG A 514 -31.12 -68.68 33.34
CA ARG A 514 -31.42 -70.11 33.49
C ARG A 514 -31.33 -70.53 34.95
#